data_AF-A0A136JQP4-F1
#
_entry.id   AF-A0A136JQP4-F1
#
_cell.length_a   1.000
_cell.length_b   1.000
_cell.length_c   1.000
_cell.angle_alpha   90.00
_cell.angle_beta   90.00
_cell.angle_gamma   90.00
#
_symmetry.space_group_name_H-M   'P 1'
#
loop_
_entity.id
_entity.type
_entity.pdbx_description
1 polymer ?
#
loop_
_entity_poly.entity_id
_entity_poly.type
_entity_poly.pdbx_seq_one_letter_code
_entity_poly.pdbx_strand_id
1 'polypeptide(L)' 'MIKMSDIRNKSEAELVEIVNTARETVRAERFKDKFSRKAGVINGAKTEIARALTELTARRRNNDAK' A
#
# COMPACT_ATOMS: atom_id res chain seq x y z
N MET A 1 2.39 -7.18 7.85
CA MET A 1 2.47 -6.89 6.40
C MET A 1 1.40 -7.72 5.70
N ILE A 2 0.45 -7.06 5.04
CA ILE A 2 -0.72 -7.70 4.42
C ILE A 2 -0.29 -8.58 3.24
N LYS A 3 -0.79 -9.81 3.13
CA LYS A 3 -0.44 -10.71 2.00
C LYS A 3 -1.22 -10.32 0.74
N MET A 4 -0.68 -10.68 -0.43
CA MET A 4 -1.37 -10.38 -1.70
C MET A 4 -2.73 -11.09 -1.82
N SER A 5 -2.90 -12.27 -1.20
CA SER A 5 -4.19 -12.95 -1.09
C SER A 5 -5.26 -12.06 -0.45
N ASP A 6 -4.88 -11.36 0.62
CA ASP A 6 -5.79 -10.54 1.39
C ASP A 6 -6.15 -9.27 0.62
N ILE A 7 -5.18 -8.69 -0.10
CA ILE A 7 -5.35 -7.52 -0.98
C ILE A 7 -6.38 -7.80 -2.09
N ARG A 8 -6.35 -8.98 -2.72
CA ARG A 8 -7.30 -9.32 -3.79
C ARG A 8 -8.75 -9.37 -3.31
N ASN A 9 -8.97 -9.71 -2.04
CA ASN A 9 -10.29 -9.82 -1.43
C ASN A 9 -10.86 -8.47 -0.98
N LYS A 10 -10.08 -7.38 -1.05
CA LYS A 10 -10.51 -6.04 -0.63
C LYS A 10 -11.35 -5.35 -1.69
N SER A 11 -12.28 -4.51 -1.25
CA SER A 11 -13.01 -3.59 -2.13
C SER A 11 -12.09 -2.48 -2.68
N GLU A 12 -12.52 -1.78 -3.73
CA GLU A 12 -11.73 -0.67 -4.27
C GLU A 12 -11.53 0.45 -3.24
N ALA A 13 -12.56 0.77 -2.45
CA ALA A 13 -12.48 1.76 -1.38
C ALA A 13 -11.43 1.36 -0.32
N GLU A 14 -11.47 0.11 0.15
CA GLU A 14 -10.47 -0.39 1.10
C GLU A 14 -9.04 -0.38 0.53
N LEU A 15 -8.87 -0.70 -0.76
CA LEU A 15 -7.56 -0.63 -1.41
C LEU A 15 -7.01 0.80 -1.44
N VAL A 16 -7.86 1.78 -1.70
CA VAL A 16 -7.48 3.20 -1.66
C VAL A 16 -7.10 3.63 -0.25
N GLU A 17 -7.87 3.22 0.77
CA GLU A 17 -7.56 3.49 2.17
C GLU A 17 -6.23 2.87 2.62
N ILE A 18 -5.95 1.63 2.19
CA ILE A 18 -4.65 0.97 2.44
C ILE A 18 -3.52 1.80 1.86
N VAL A 19 -3.66 2.28 0.61
CA VAL A 19 -2.64 3.13 -0.02
C VAL A 19 -2.43 4.43 0.75
N ASN A 20 -3.49 5.10 1.19
CA ASN A 20 -3.40 6.36 1.91
C ASN A 20 -2.73 6.18 3.27
N THR A 21 -3.20 5.22 4.07
CA THR A 21 -2.64 4.91 5.40
C THR A 21 -1.17 4.50 5.31
N ALA A 22 -0.80 3.67 4.32
CA ALA A 22 0.57 3.25 4.13
C ALA A 22 1.47 4.42 3.67
N ARG A 23 0.96 5.34 2.84
CA ARG A 23 1.69 6.57 2.45
C ARG A 23 1.92 7.49 3.63
N GLU A 24 0.95 7.65 4.52
CA GLU A 24 1.10 8.40 5.76
C GLU A 24 2.15 7.78 6.66
N THR A 25 2.16 6.45 6.79
CA THR A 25 3.19 5.72 7.54
C THR A 25 4.59 5.98 6.97
N VAL A 26 4.74 5.94 5.64
CA VAL A 26 6.02 6.28 4.98
C VAL A 26 6.44 7.72 5.27
N ARG A 27 5.50 8.67 5.20
CA ARG A 27 5.77 10.08 5.51
C ARG A 27 6.21 10.24 6.96
N ALA A 28 5.42 9.74 7.91
CA ALA A 28 5.70 9.80 9.33
C ALA A 28 7.08 9.23 9.67
N GLU A 29 7.43 8.06 9.14
CA GLU A 29 8.77 7.46 9.36
C GLU A 29 9.91 8.23 8.69
N ARG A 30 9.67 8.86 7.52
CA ARG A 30 10.70 9.65 6.83
C ARG A 30 11.05 10.93 7.56
N PHE A 31 10.08 11.57 8.22
CA PHE A 31 10.29 12.80 8.97
C PHE A 31 10.82 12.60 10.39
N LYS A 32 10.94 11.35 10.87
CA LYS A 32 11.65 11.05 12.12
C LYS A 32 13.14 11.34 12.00
N ASP A 33 13.78 11.58 13.14
CA ASP A 33 15.23 11.66 13.25
C ASP A 33 15.89 10.32 12.85
N LYS A 34 17.19 10.38 12.52
CA LYS A 34 17.94 9.24 11.95
C LYS A 34 17.94 8.01 12.87
N PHE A 35 17.89 8.19 14.19
CA PHE A 35 17.96 7.10 15.16
C PHE A 35 16.57 6.50 15.45
N SER A 36 15.50 7.30 15.34
CA SER A 36 14.12 6.84 15.54
C SER A 36 13.48 6.24 14.29
N ARG A 37 14.03 6.50 13.10
CA ARG A 37 13.52 5.97 11.82
C ARG A 37 13.67 4.46 11.74
N LYS A 38 12.57 3.76 11.45
CA LYS A 38 12.58 2.29 11.29
C LYS A 38 12.49 1.89 9.82
N ALA A 39 13.63 1.46 9.25
CA ALA A 39 13.69 1.02 7.84
C ALA A 39 12.71 -0.12 7.52
N GLY A 40 12.50 -1.07 8.45
CA GLY A 40 11.54 -2.16 8.30
C GLY A 40 10.09 -1.68 8.15
N VAL A 41 9.70 -0.62 8.87
CA VAL A 41 8.36 -0.03 8.76
C VAL A 41 8.17 0.63 7.41
N ILE A 42 9.18 1.38 6.94
CA ILE A 42 9.16 2.00 5.60
C ILE A 42 9.04 0.94 4.51
N ASN A 43 9.83 -0.14 4.60
CA ASN A 43 9.83 -1.20 3.60
C ASN A 43 8.49 -1.97 3.60
N GLY A 44 7.92 -2.24 4.78
CA GLY A 44 6.60 -2.84 4.91
C GLY A 44 5.51 -1.98 4.26
N ALA A 45 5.46 -0.69 4.61
CA ALA A 45 4.47 0.24 4.08
C ALA A 45 4.61 0.42 2.55
N LYS A 46 5.83 0.51 2.02
CA LYS A 46 6.07 0.53 0.56
C LYS A 46 5.56 -0.73 -0.14
N THR A 47 5.74 -1.88 0.50
CA THR A 47 5.26 -3.15 -0.05
C THR A 47 3.74 -3.20 -0.09
N GLU A 48 3.06 -2.68 0.93
CA GLU A 48 1.60 -2.58 0.97
C GLU A 48 1.06 -1.62 -0.09
N ILE A 49 1.70 -0.45 -0.26
CA ILE A 49 1.39 0.49 -1.35
C ILE A 49 1.50 -0.21 -2.70
N ALA A 50 2.62 -0.89 -2.97
CA ALA A 50 2.86 -1.54 -4.25
C ALA A 50 1.80 -2.61 -4.55
N ARG A 51 1.45 -3.44 -3.57
CA ARG A 51 0.44 -4.50 -3.71
C ARG A 51 -0.95 -3.92 -3.99
N ALA A 52 -1.39 -2.93 -3.20
CA ALA A 52 -2.70 -2.32 -3.38
C ALA A 52 -2.83 -1.59 -4.73
N LEU A 53 -1.81 -0.83 -5.15
CA LEU A 53 -1.80 -0.18 -6.46
C LEU A 53 -1.76 -1.18 -7.62
N THR A 54 -1.07 -2.29 -7.46
CA THR A 54 -1.04 -3.36 -8.47
C THR A 54 -2.44 -3.94 -8.68
N GLU A 55 -3.16 -4.23 -7.60
CA GLU A 55 -4.53 -4.73 -7.66
C GLU A 55 -5.49 -3.71 -8.28
N LEU A 56 -5.43 -2.44 -7.85
CA LEU A 56 -6.23 -1.36 -8.44
C LEU A 56 -6.00 -1.22 -9.95
N THR A 57 -4.74 -1.29 -10.37
CA THR A 57 -4.36 -1.22 -11.80
C THR A 57 -4.87 -2.43 -12.57
N ALA A 58 -4.77 -3.64 -12.00
CA ALA A 58 -5.29 -4.86 -12.61
C ALA A 58 -6.80 -4.81 -12.80
N ARG A 59 -7.55 -4.28 -11.81
CA ARG A 59 -9.00 -4.09 -11.91
C ARG A 59 -9.39 -3.11 -13.00
N ARG A 60 -8.73 -1.96 -13.07
CA ARG A 60 -8.95 -0.97 -14.15
C ARG A 60 -8.74 -1.59 -15.51
N ARG A 61 -7.60 -2.28 -15.70
CA ARG A 61 -7.30 -2.98 -16.95
C ARG A 61 -8.35 -4.02 -17.33
N ASN A 62 -8.87 -4.79 -16.37
CA ASN A 62 -9.90 -5.79 -16.63
C ASN A 62 -11.28 -5.19 -16.93
N ASN A 63 -11.57 -3.99 -16.40
CA ASN A 63 -12.78 -3.26 -16.74
C ASN A 63 -12.69 -2.63 -18.14
N ASP A 64 -11.51 -2.11 -18.51
CA ASP A 64 -11.27 -1.51 -19.84
C ASP A 64 -11.26 -2.56 -20.97
N ALA A 65 -11.01 -3.83 -20.65
CA ALA A 65 -10.98 -4.94 -21.60
C ALA A 65 -12.36 -5.60 -21.85
N LYS A 66 -13.41 -5.10 -21.20
CA LYS A 66 -14.81 -5.53 -21.40
C LYS A 66 -15.56 -4.52 -22.25
#